data_AF-A0A841LWB2-F1
#
_entry.id   AF-A0A841LWB2-F1
#
_cell.length_a   1.000
_cell.length_b   1.000
_cell.length_c   1.000
_cell.angle_alpha   90.00
_cell.angle_beta   90.00
_cell.angle_gamma   90.00
#
_symmetry.space_group_name_H-M   'P 1'
#
loop_
_entity.id
_entity.type
_entity.pdbx_description
1 polymer ?
#
loop_
_entity_poly.entity_id
_entity_poly.type
_entity_poly.pdbx_seq_one_letter_code
_entity_poly.pdbx_strand_id
1 'polypeptide(L)'
;MKKNTILMLIMIVAACGSARAQAVAAKPLTVLEVNRKRIDSLDSKIIETIALREKLAKEIGEYKAKNKIPALQTARFQEVLNNAVKDGVQQGLSEEFITELMNAIHRESLRIESKAAHNSN
;
A
#
# COMPACT_ATOMS: atom_id res chain seq x y z
N MET A 1 35.54 75.64 1.87
CA MET A 1 36.79 74.86 1.82
C MET A 1 36.59 73.57 2.61
N LYS A 2 36.42 72.44 1.91
CA LYS A 2 37.26 71.22 1.98
C LYS A 2 37.18 70.55 3.38
N LYS A 3 36.58 69.36 3.58
CA LYS A 3 36.60 68.13 2.77
C LYS A 3 35.37 67.26 3.11
N ASN A 4 34.34 67.30 2.27
CA ASN A 4 33.52 66.12 1.98
C ASN A 4 34.28 65.31 0.92
N THR A 5 34.02 64.01 0.86
CA THR A 5 34.51 63.03 -0.14
C THR A 5 35.88 62.42 0.21
N ILE A 6 35.85 61.31 0.96
CA ILE A 6 36.68 60.10 0.83
C ILE A 6 36.00 59.08 1.76
N LEU A 7 35.12 58.26 1.18
CA LEU A 7 35.35 56.82 1.02
C LEU A 7 34.91 56.07 2.28
N MET A 8 33.62 55.78 2.48
CA MET A 8 32.92 54.68 1.80
C MET A 8 33.76 53.39 1.74
N LEU A 9 34.29 52.94 2.87
CA LEU A 9 34.78 51.58 3.08
C LEU A 9 34.86 51.33 4.59
N ILE A 10 34.54 50.10 5.04
CA ILE A 10 34.55 49.65 6.46
C ILE A 10 33.24 49.92 7.26
N MET A 11 32.08 49.61 6.68
CA MET A 11 30.91 49.13 7.44
C MET A 11 30.38 47.86 6.77
N ILE A 12 31.25 46.87 6.63
CA ILE A 12 30.87 45.48 6.34
C ILE A 12 31.48 44.66 7.47
N VAL A 13 30.78 44.55 8.60
CA VAL A 13 30.70 43.36 9.49
C VAL A 13 29.72 43.72 10.62
N ALA A 14 28.50 43.19 10.49
CA ALA A 14 27.61 42.74 11.56
C ALA A 14 26.29 42.36 10.86
N ALA A 15 26.33 41.34 10.01
CA ALA A 15 26.03 39.98 10.40
C ALA A 15 24.52 39.81 10.64
N CYS A 16 23.91 39.09 9.68
CA CYS A 16 22.59 38.48 9.76
C CYS A 16 21.46 39.39 10.24
N GLY A 17 20.70 39.92 9.27
CA GLY A 17 19.27 40.00 9.47
C GLY A 17 18.81 38.62 9.92
N SER A 18 18.49 38.47 11.20
CA SER A 18 17.83 37.28 11.71
C SER A 18 16.41 37.32 11.16
N ALA A 19 16.26 36.88 9.90
CA ALA A 19 15.09 36.12 9.54
C ALA A 19 15.04 35.00 10.57
N ARG A 20 14.26 35.20 11.64
CA ARG A 20 13.82 34.11 12.49
C ARG A 20 13.03 33.22 11.55
N ALA A 21 13.72 32.28 10.90
CA ALA A 21 13.12 31.03 10.52
C ALA A 21 12.65 30.45 11.85
N GLN A 22 11.41 30.78 12.22
CA GLN A 22 10.71 30.08 13.27
C GLN A 22 10.57 28.68 12.68
N ALA A 23 11.54 27.81 12.98
CA ALA A 23 11.40 26.40 12.75
C ALA A 23 10.11 26.03 13.48
N VAL A 24 9.05 25.74 12.72
CA VAL A 24 7.83 25.20 13.28
C VAL A 24 8.28 23.87 13.88
N ALA A 25 8.51 23.87 15.19
CA ALA A 25 8.95 22.69 15.90
C ALA A 25 7.90 21.62 15.61
N ALA A 26 8.28 20.59 14.84
CA ALA A 26 7.37 19.53 14.48
C ALA A 26 6.85 18.93 15.78
N LYS A 27 5.53 18.98 15.97
CA LYS A 27 4.89 18.40 17.14
C LYS A 27 5.37 16.94 17.26
N PRO A 28 5.94 16.53 18.40
CA PRO A 28 6.41 15.16 18.55
C PRO A 28 5.22 14.21 18.36
N LEU A 29 5.40 13.27 17.42
CA LEU A 29 4.37 12.28 17.13
C LEU A 29 4.13 11.41 18.36
N THR A 30 2.87 11.26 18.71
CA THR A 30 2.43 10.33 19.75
C THR A 30 2.65 8.88 19.29
N VAL A 31 2.79 7.96 20.24
CA VAL A 31 2.85 6.51 19.94
C VAL A 31 1.65 6.06 19.10
N LEU A 32 0.48 6.65 19.34
CA LEU A 32 -0.73 6.40 18.55
C LEU A 32 -0.55 6.81 17.08
N GLU A 33 -0.07 8.02 16.80
CA GLU A 33 0.14 8.51 15.43
C GLU A 33 1.21 7.69 14.69
N VAL A 34 2.27 7.27 15.40
CA VAL A 34 3.31 6.40 14.82
C VAL A 34 2.73 5.04 14.44
N ASN A 35 1.97 4.40 15.33
CA ASN A 35 1.40 3.08 15.06
C ASN A 35 0.34 3.12 13.95
N ARG A 36 -0.47 4.19 13.87
CA ARG A 36 -1.43 4.36 12.75
C ARG A 36 -0.73 4.43 11.40
N LYS A 37 0.35 5.22 11.29
CA LYS A 37 1.15 5.27 10.05
C LYS A 37 1.75 3.92 9.68
N ARG A 38 2.11 3.09 10.67
CA ARG A 38 2.59 1.72 10.43
C ARG A 38 1.47 0.83 9.90
N ILE A 39 0.26 0.94 10.46
CA ILE A 39 -0.93 0.24 9.95
C ILE A 39 -1.24 0.69 8.52
N ASP A 40 -1.28 1.99 8.23
CA ASP A 40 -1.54 2.51 6.87
C ASP A 40 -0.55 1.94 5.84
N SER A 41 0.71 1.78 6.23
CA SER A 41 1.75 1.17 5.38
C SER A 41 1.54 -0.32 5.17
N LEU A 42 1.09 -1.06 6.19
CA LEU A 42 0.74 -2.47 6.08
C LEU A 42 -0.51 -2.65 5.20
N ASP A 43 -1.53 -1.81 5.38
CA ASP A 43 -2.76 -1.86 4.59
C ASP A 43 -2.47 -1.60 3.11
N SER A 44 -1.60 -0.64 2.81
CA SER A 44 -1.13 -0.40 1.44
C SER A 44 -0.47 -1.63 0.83
N LYS A 45 0.36 -2.36 1.60
CA LYS A 45 1.00 -3.60 1.15
C LYS A 45 0.02 -4.75 0.98
N ILE A 46 -1.02 -4.82 1.83
CA ILE A 46 -2.10 -5.82 1.67
C ILE A 46 -2.80 -5.60 0.33
N ILE A 47 -3.16 -4.35 0.01
CA ILE A 47 -3.80 -4.02 -1.27
C ILE A 47 -2.88 -4.32 -2.45
N GLU A 48 -1.60 -3.96 -2.38
CA GLU A 48 -0.63 -4.28 -3.43
C GLU A 48 -0.50 -5.80 -3.65
N THR A 49 -0.40 -6.57 -2.57
CA THR A 49 -0.28 -8.02 -2.61
C THR A 49 -1.51 -8.68 -3.24
N ILE A 50 -2.70 -8.22 -2.85
CA ILE A 50 -3.96 -8.69 -3.45
C ILE A 50 -4.01 -8.32 -4.94
N ALA A 51 -3.63 -7.09 -5.31
CA ALA A 51 -3.61 -6.68 -6.71
C ALA A 51 -2.67 -7.53 -7.57
N LEU A 52 -1.50 -7.91 -7.05
CA LEU A 52 -0.59 -8.85 -7.73
C LEU A 52 -1.21 -10.25 -7.86
N ARG A 53 -1.85 -10.75 -6.80
CA ARG A 53 -2.58 -12.02 -6.83
C ARG A 53 -3.68 -12.03 -7.89
N GLU A 54 -4.43 -10.94 -8.03
CA GLU A 54 -5.52 -10.85 -9.00
C GLU A 54 -5.04 -10.72 -10.46
N LYS A 55 -3.84 -10.18 -10.69
CA LYS A 55 -3.19 -10.24 -12.01
C LYS A 55 -2.92 -11.70 -12.42
N LEU A 56 -2.43 -12.53 -11.48
CA LEU A 56 -2.25 -13.96 -11.71
C LEU A 56 -3.60 -14.67 -11.94
N ALA A 57 -4.64 -14.30 -11.18
CA ALA A 57 -5.99 -14.84 -11.40
C ALA A 57 -6.49 -14.51 -12.83
N LYS A 58 -6.23 -13.31 -13.35
CA LYS A 58 -6.54 -12.94 -14.73
C LYS A 58 -5.81 -13.83 -15.74
N GLU A 59 -4.50 -14.03 -15.58
CA GLU A 59 -3.70 -14.90 -16.46
C GLU A 59 -4.22 -16.35 -16.43
N ILE A 60 -4.57 -16.87 -15.23
CA ILE A 60 -5.20 -18.19 -15.06
C ILE A 60 -6.55 -18.24 -15.77
N GLY A 61 -7.37 -17.20 -15.63
CA GLY A 61 -8.67 -17.10 -16.32
C GLY A 61 -8.54 -17.13 -17.84
N GLU A 62 -7.58 -16.40 -18.41
CA GLU A 62 -7.28 -16.41 -19.84
C GLU A 62 -6.82 -17.79 -20.31
N TYR A 63 -5.96 -18.45 -19.54
CA TYR A 63 -5.54 -19.83 -19.82
C TYR A 63 -6.73 -20.79 -19.79
N LYS A 64 -7.55 -20.73 -18.73
CA LYS A 64 -8.74 -21.58 -18.58
C LYS A 64 -9.71 -21.39 -19.74
N ALA A 65 -9.97 -20.14 -20.14
CA ALA A 65 -10.84 -19.81 -21.26
C ALA A 65 -10.36 -20.43 -22.58
N LYS A 66 -9.07 -20.26 -22.91
CA LYS A 66 -8.45 -20.86 -24.11
C LYS A 66 -8.56 -22.39 -24.14
N ASN A 67 -8.53 -23.02 -22.96
CA ASN A 67 -8.57 -24.48 -22.81
C ASN A 67 -9.96 -25.02 -22.44
N LYS A 68 -11.00 -24.18 -22.47
CA LYS A 68 -12.39 -24.56 -22.10
C LYS A 68 -12.51 -25.16 -20.69
N ILE A 69 -11.67 -24.70 -19.75
CA ILE A 69 -11.70 -25.08 -18.34
C ILE A 69 -12.62 -24.08 -17.61
N PRO A 70 -13.53 -24.54 -16.72
CA PRO A 70 -14.38 -23.63 -15.95
C PRO A 70 -13.58 -22.82 -14.93
N ALA A 71 -14.01 -21.58 -14.68
CA ALA A 71 -13.41 -20.71 -13.67
C ALA A 71 -13.52 -21.30 -12.25
N LEU A 72 -14.73 -21.75 -11.88
CA LEU A 72 -15.01 -22.30 -10.56
C LEU A 72 -14.40 -23.70 -10.39
N GLN A 73 -13.55 -23.86 -9.38
CA GLN A 73 -12.94 -25.14 -8.98
C GLN A 73 -12.96 -25.29 -7.45
N THR A 74 -14.11 -25.70 -6.91
CA THR A 74 -14.38 -25.74 -5.46
C THR A 74 -13.35 -26.53 -4.67
N ALA A 75 -12.93 -27.70 -5.14
CA ALA A 75 -11.96 -28.54 -4.43
C ALA A 75 -10.60 -27.84 -4.26
N ARG A 76 -10.13 -27.13 -5.30
CA ARG A 76 -8.87 -26.38 -5.23
C ARG A 76 -8.99 -25.20 -4.27
N PHE A 77 -10.11 -24.49 -4.28
CA PHE A 77 -10.32 -23.38 -3.34
C PHE A 77 -10.40 -23.88 -1.89
N GLN A 78 -11.03 -25.02 -1.63
CA GLN A 78 -11.09 -25.61 -0.29
C GLN A 78 -9.69 -25.90 0.27
N GLU A 79 -8.77 -26.40 -0.56
CA GLU A 79 -7.38 -26.61 -0.15
C GLU A 79 -6.67 -25.30 0.20
N VAL A 80 -6.85 -24.25 -0.63
CA VAL A 80 -6.30 -22.91 -0.36
C VAL A 80 -6.85 -22.33 0.95
N LEU A 81 -8.16 -22.47 1.17
CA LEU A 81 -8.84 -21.99 2.37
C LEU A 81 -8.32 -22.70 3.62
N ASN A 82 -8.22 -24.03 3.59
CA ASN A 82 -7.73 -24.82 4.73
C ASN A 82 -6.30 -24.42 5.12
N ASN A 83 -5.42 -24.20 4.13
CA ASN A 83 -4.06 -23.73 4.38
C ASN A 83 -4.05 -22.32 4.99
N ALA A 84 -4.85 -21.40 4.43
CA ALA A 84 -4.93 -20.03 4.95
C ALA A 84 -5.47 -19.99 6.39
N VAL A 85 -6.50 -20.78 6.70
CA VAL A 85 -7.06 -20.90 8.06
C VAL A 85 -6.00 -21.40 9.03
N LYS A 86 -5.29 -22.47 8.67
CA LYS A 86 -4.20 -23.01 9.50
C LYS A 86 -3.14 -21.95 9.79
N ASP A 87 -2.67 -21.24 8.76
CA ASP A 87 -1.64 -20.22 8.90
C ASP A 87 -2.14 -19.02 9.71
N GLY A 88 -3.37 -18.56 9.46
CA GLY A 88 -3.95 -17.43 10.17
C GLY A 88 -4.17 -17.70 11.66
N VAL A 89 -4.62 -18.91 12.02
CA VAL A 89 -4.74 -19.34 13.43
C VAL A 89 -3.38 -19.35 14.12
N GLN A 90 -2.32 -19.80 13.43
CA GLN A 90 -0.95 -19.76 13.97
C GLN A 90 -0.45 -18.33 14.23
N GLN A 91 -0.97 -17.34 13.50
CA GLN A 91 -0.66 -15.91 13.69
C GLN A 91 -1.60 -15.21 14.69
N GLY A 92 -2.49 -15.95 15.35
CA GLY A 92 -3.43 -15.42 16.34
C GLY A 92 -4.68 -14.76 15.75
N LEU A 93 -5.00 -15.02 14.48
CA LEU A 93 -6.24 -14.57 13.84
C LEU A 93 -7.33 -15.64 14.00
N SER A 94 -8.60 -15.22 14.05
CA SER A 94 -9.71 -16.17 14.14
C SER A 94 -9.91 -16.89 12.80
N GLU A 95 -10.31 -18.16 12.87
CA GLU A 95 -10.69 -18.95 11.70
C GLU A 95 -11.82 -18.28 10.90
N GLU A 96 -12.82 -17.74 11.60
CA GLU A 96 -13.95 -17.01 11.01
C GLU A 96 -13.45 -15.83 10.14
N PHE A 97 -12.56 -14.99 10.69
CA PHE A 97 -12.02 -13.84 9.97
C PHE A 97 -11.27 -14.25 8.71
N ILE A 98 -10.39 -15.25 8.80
CA ILE A 98 -9.64 -15.74 7.64
C ILE A 98 -10.55 -16.34 6.59
N THR A 99 -11.57 -17.09 7.02
CA THR A 99 -12.56 -17.68 6.14
C THR A 99 -13.31 -16.61 5.37
N GLU A 100 -13.78 -15.56 6.02
CA GLU A 100 -14.45 -14.44 5.37
C GLU A 100 -13.53 -13.70 4.39
N LEU A 101 -12.29 -13.41 4.80
CA LEU A 101 -11.30 -12.73 3.98
C LEU A 101 -10.98 -13.52 2.71
N MET A 102 -10.68 -14.81 2.84
CA MET A 102 -10.33 -15.66 1.71
C MET A 102 -11.51 -15.90 0.77
N ASN A 103 -12.74 -15.99 1.30
CA ASN A 103 -13.95 -16.04 0.49
C ASN A 103 -14.16 -14.74 -0.30
N ALA A 104 -13.92 -13.58 0.30
CA ALA A 104 -14.03 -12.29 -0.39
C ALA A 104 -13.03 -12.18 -1.54
N ILE A 105 -11.76 -12.52 -1.29
CA ILE A 105 -10.71 -12.56 -2.31
C ILE A 105 -11.05 -13.55 -3.43
N HIS A 106 -11.53 -14.74 -3.09
CA HIS A 106 -11.89 -15.75 -4.10
C HIS A 106 -13.01 -15.31 -5.02
N ARG A 107 -14.06 -14.66 -4.47
CA ARG A 107 -15.15 -14.12 -5.29
C ARG A 107 -14.65 -13.08 -6.30
N GLU A 108 -13.72 -12.23 -5.90
CA GLU A 108 -13.12 -11.25 -6.81
C GLU A 108 -12.31 -11.93 -7.91
N SER A 109 -11.52 -12.95 -7.58
CA SER A 109 -10.80 -13.74 -8.59
C SER A 109 -11.74 -14.40 -9.59
N LEU A 110 -12.84 -15.01 -9.14
CA LEU A 110 -13.83 -15.63 -10.04
C LEU A 110 -14.47 -14.60 -10.97
N ARG A 111 -14.74 -13.38 -10.48
CA ARG A 111 -15.25 -12.27 -11.30
C ARG A 111 -14.26 -11.87 -12.39
N ILE A 112 -12.97 -11.80 -12.04
CA ILE A 112 -11.89 -11.46 -12.98
C ILE A 112 -11.68 -12.58 -14.01
N GLU A 113 -11.61 -13.84 -13.57
CA GLU A 113 -11.48 -15.00 -14.45
C GLU A 113 -12.63 -15.09 -15.45
N SER A 114 -13.87 -14.88 -14.98
CA SER A 114 -15.06 -14.91 -15.84
C SER A 114 -15.05 -13.77 -16.86
N LYS A 115 -14.59 -12.57 -16.47
CA LYS A 115 -14.44 -11.44 -17.41
C LYS A 115 -13.42 -11.74 -18.50
N ALA A 116 -12.29 -12.38 -18.16
CA ALA A 116 -11.27 -12.76 -19.13
C ALA A 116 -11.80 -13.76 -20.17
N ALA A 117 -12.66 -14.69 -19.76
CA ALA A 117 -13.30 -15.65 -20.65
C ALA A 117 -14.18 -14.97 -21.72
N HIS A 118 -14.88 -13.89 -21.40
CA HIS A 118 -15.74 -13.18 -22.36
C HIS A 118 -14.96 -12.33 -23.37
N ASN A 119 -13.80 -11.80 -23.00
CA ASN A 119 -12.98 -10.96 -23.89
C ASN A 119 -12.08 -11.76 -24.86
N SER A 120 -12.09 -13.09 -24.75
CA SER A 120 -11.29 -14.00 -25.57
C SER A 120 -12.05 -14.59 -26.77
N ASN A 121 -13.34 -14.22 -26.93
CA ASN A 121 -14.18 -14.51 -28.10
C ASN A 121 -14.19 -13.33 -29.06
#